data_AF-A0A7S3E4I4-F1
#
_entry.id   AF-A0A7S3E4I4-F1
#
_cell.length_a   1.000
_cell.length_b   1.000
_cell.length_c   1.000
_cell.angle_alpha   90.00
_cell.angle_beta   90.00
_cell.angle_gamma   90.00
#
_symmetry.space_group_name_H-M   'P 1'
#
loop_
_entity.id
_entity.type
_entity.pdbx_description
1 polymer ?
#
loop_
_entity_poly.entity_id
_entity_poly.type
_entity_poly.pdbx_seq_one_letter_code
_entity_poly.pdbx_strand_id
1 'polypeptide(L)'
;SVCGHTPEPVYIDRGNIQEPQKCAVCNALNSMVLLHNRCLFSNKQQVTMQETPDTVPEGETPSTMANYVFDDHVDAIKPGDRVKVTGIFRALPVRIASKQRNLRSIFKTYVDVIHVEKDDPNDSASFLQSKIGREATANVGLGDANEGSEMALGDDATPNGNGGDDNGDDGAAITYTEEEERAFKEIAQSPDIYARLVKSLAPSIWELDDVKRGILCQLFSGTRKSLQTGERLRSEVNVLLCGDPGTSKSQLMSYVHKLSPRGIYTSGRGSSSVGLTAYVARDPDTRELVLESGALVLSDLGVCCIDEFDKMSDDARNALHEAMEQQTVSLAKAGIICTLNARTSVLASANPAGSRYNPAQSVVENLKLPSTLLSRFDLIFLILDKPDLAADRQLARHLVSLHNPAEEGEGGRQGDRSQSEIISLDMLRAYILYAQTKCKPAITDDAAEALVNYYVDMRRMGTSAAGNKVITSTPRQLESLVRLAEALAKMKLAETVEVSDVDEAARLVKVALQQSATDPRTGTIDMDLIQTGVSSSLRQMRHKLEQDVRELLSKASGGRLSSSALMQDLKEKLESAAPSVNELWEVLQQMSDGGRLNIRGDQLALA
;
A
#
# COMPACT_ATOMS: atom_id res chain seq x y z
N SER A 1 -54.33 43.90 -11.79
CA SER A 1 -53.23 44.80 -11.39
C SER A 1 -53.71 46.24 -11.44
N VAL A 2 -54.12 46.80 -10.30
CA VAL A 2 -54.90 48.06 -10.28
C VAL A 2 -54.04 49.33 -10.41
N CYS A 3 -52.75 49.29 -10.01
CA CYS A 3 -51.88 50.48 -10.00
C CYS A 3 -50.49 50.27 -10.65
N GLY A 4 -50.15 49.05 -11.09
CA GLY A 4 -48.86 48.74 -11.74
C GLY A 4 -47.60 49.00 -10.90
N HIS A 5 -47.75 49.44 -9.65
CA HIS A 5 -46.65 49.81 -8.76
C HIS A 5 -45.94 48.56 -8.23
N THR A 6 -44.65 48.44 -8.49
CA THR A 6 -43.76 47.43 -7.92
C THR A 6 -42.95 48.06 -6.79
N PRO A 7 -43.19 47.70 -5.52
CA PRO A 7 -42.39 48.19 -4.41
C PRO A 7 -40.95 47.65 -4.50
N GLU A 8 -40.02 48.32 -3.80
CA GLU A 8 -38.67 47.79 -3.57
C GLU A 8 -38.73 46.41 -2.90
N PRO A 9 -37.74 45.53 -3.15
CA PRO A 9 -37.74 44.19 -2.60
C PRO A 9 -37.75 44.23 -1.06
N VAL A 10 -38.78 43.63 -0.47
CA VAL A 10 -38.87 43.43 0.98
C VAL A 10 -37.91 42.29 1.35
N TYR A 11 -36.94 42.60 2.21
CA TYR A 11 -35.99 41.60 2.71
C TYR A 11 -36.68 40.61 3.65
N ILE A 12 -36.19 39.37 3.60
CA ILE A 12 -36.66 38.28 4.45
C ILE A 12 -36.10 38.51 5.86
N ASP A 13 -36.96 38.65 6.86
CA ASP A 13 -36.56 38.65 8.27
C ASP A 13 -36.85 37.27 8.88
N ARG A 14 -35.79 36.55 9.27
CA ARG A 14 -35.85 35.25 9.97
C ARG A 14 -36.78 34.21 9.34
N GLY A 15 -36.81 34.15 8.00
CA GLY A 15 -37.58 33.16 7.24
C GLY A 15 -39.08 33.47 7.11
N ASN A 16 -39.53 34.66 7.53
CA ASN A 16 -40.90 35.13 7.30
C ASN A 16 -40.90 36.28 6.29
N ILE A 17 -41.66 36.11 5.22
CA ILE A 17 -41.97 37.19 4.27
C ILE A 17 -43.31 37.78 4.69
N GLN A 18 -43.31 39.07 5.06
CA GLN A 18 -44.55 39.78 5.39
C GLN A 18 -45.12 40.44 4.13
N GLU A 19 -46.30 40.00 3.73
CA GLU A 19 -47.02 40.62 2.61
C GLU A 19 -47.72 41.90 3.07
N PRO A 20 -47.46 43.05 2.44
CA PRO A 20 -48.14 44.30 2.78
C PRO A 20 -49.62 44.23 2.40
N GLN A 21 -50.50 44.40 3.40
CA GLN A 21 -51.95 44.32 3.26
C GLN A 21 -52.55 45.47 2.42
N LYS A 22 -51.82 46.57 2.25
CA LYS A 22 -52.25 47.77 1.53
C LYS A 22 -51.17 48.21 0.54
N CYS A 23 -51.59 48.61 -0.66
CA CYS A 23 -50.71 49.26 -1.61
C CYS A 23 -50.42 50.71 -1.19
N ALA A 24 -49.15 51.12 -1.18
CA ALA A 24 -48.71 52.46 -0.77
C ALA A 24 -49.27 53.59 -1.66
N VAL A 25 -49.64 53.30 -2.91
CA VAL A 25 -50.08 54.31 -3.89
C VAL A 25 -51.60 54.39 -4.01
N CYS A 26 -52.29 53.25 -4.12
CA CYS A 26 -53.73 53.22 -4.38
C CYS A 26 -54.59 52.78 -3.18
N ASN A 27 -53.99 52.46 -2.03
CA ASN A 27 -54.67 51.98 -0.81
C ASN A 27 -55.58 50.74 -0.99
N ALA A 28 -55.50 50.05 -2.13
CA ALA A 28 -56.28 48.84 -2.37
C ALA A 28 -55.81 47.71 -1.44
N LEU A 29 -56.76 47.15 -0.70
CA LEU A 29 -56.56 46.02 0.23
C LEU A 29 -56.25 44.74 -0.56
N ASN A 30 -55.28 43.95 -0.08
CA ASN A 30 -54.93 42.60 -0.58
C ASN A 30 -54.69 42.55 -2.10
N SER A 31 -54.11 43.61 -2.67
CA SER A 31 -53.91 43.76 -4.11
C SER A 31 -52.50 43.40 -4.60
N MET A 32 -51.56 43.13 -3.68
CA MET A 32 -50.18 42.77 -3.98
C MET A 32 -50.05 41.27 -4.24
N VAL A 33 -49.28 40.92 -5.27
CA VAL A 33 -48.96 39.53 -5.63
C VAL A 33 -47.46 39.41 -5.75
N LEU A 34 -46.90 38.35 -5.18
CA LEU A 34 -45.47 38.04 -5.29
C LEU A 34 -45.11 37.69 -6.73
N LEU A 35 -44.22 38.47 -7.34
CA LEU A 35 -43.63 38.16 -8.65
C LEU A 35 -42.33 37.38 -8.48
N HIS A 36 -42.43 36.06 -8.37
CA HIS A 36 -41.29 35.16 -8.14
C HIS A 36 -40.08 35.41 -9.05
N ASN A 37 -40.28 35.61 -10.36
CA ASN A 37 -39.19 35.81 -11.32
C ASN A 37 -38.36 37.08 -11.12
N ARG A 38 -38.84 38.07 -10.35
CA ARG A 38 -38.11 39.31 -10.06
C ARG A 38 -37.51 39.33 -8.65
N CYS A 39 -37.64 38.24 -7.90
CA CYS A 39 -37.05 38.13 -6.58
C CYS A 39 -35.54 37.88 -6.66
N LEU A 40 -34.83 38.27 -5.60
CA LEU A 40 -33.45 37.88 -5.36
C LEU A 40 -33.44 36.46 -4.76
N PHE A 41 -32.59 35.60 -5.31
CA PHE A 41 -32.43 34.21 -4.86
C PHE A 41 -30.98 33.98 -4.44
N SER A 42 -30.79 33.23 -3.36
CA SER A 42 -29.48 32.71 -2.94
C SER A 42 -29.38 31.23 -3.29
N ASN A 43 -28.20 30.76 -3.68
CA ASN A 43 -28.01 29.36 -4.03
C ASN A 43 -27.87 28.53 -2.75
N LYS A 44 -28.53 27.37 -2.75
CA LYS A 44 -28.46 26.41 -1.65
C LYS A 44 -28.33 25.02 -2.22
N GLN A 45 -27.27 24.31 -1.84
CA GLN A 45 -27.03 22.93 -2.21
C GLN A 45 -27.10 22.04 -0.97
N GLN A 46 -27.69 20.86 -1.09
CA GLN A 46 -27.63 19.83 -0.07
C GLN A 46 -26.60 18.79 -0.49
N VAL A 47 -25.62 18.53 0.36
CA VAL A 47 -24.60 17.50 0.17
C VAL A 47 -24.72 16.49 1.30
N THR A 48 -24.84 15.22 0.96
CA THR A 48 -24.78 14.13 1.93
C THR A 48 -23.35 13.64 2.03
N MET A 49 -22.77 13.74 3.23
CA MET A 49 -21.43 13.23 3.49
C MET A 49 -21.50 11.97 4.34
N GLN A 50 -20.58 11.05 4.09
CA GLN A 50 -20.40 9.82 4.84
C GLN A 50 -19.11 9.91 5.66
N GLU A 51 -19.13 9.42 6.89
CA GLU A 51 -17.93 9.29 7.70
C GLU A 51 -16.89 8.38 7.03
N THR A 52 -15.61 8.73 7.23
CA THR A 52 -14.50 7.89 6.77
C THR A 52 -14.45 6.59 7.57
N PRO A 53 -14.16 5.44 6.92
CA PRO A 53 -14.17 4.14 7.59
C PRO A 53 -13.13 4.00 8.71
N ASP A 54 -12.08 4.84 8.72
CA ASP A 54 -11.01 4.81 9.73
C ASP A 54 -11.48 5.21 11.14
N THR A 55 -12.54 6.02 11.23
CA THR A 55 -13.08 6.54 12.49
C THR A 55 -14.29 5.76 12.99
N VAL A 56 -14.82 4.84 12.19
CA VAL A 56 -16.03 4.08 12.52
C VAL A 56 -15.66 2.89 13.41
N PRO A 57 -16.29 2.73 14.59
CA PRO A 57 -16.06 1.58 15.43
C PRO A 57 -16.56 0.29 14.77
N GLU A 58 -15.89 -0.83 15.07
CA GLU A 58 -16.21 -2.12 14.48
C GLU A 58 -17.66 -2.54 14.79
N GLY A 59 -18.45 -2.77 13.74
CA GLY A 59 -19.83 -3.27 13.85
C GLY A 59 -20.91 -2.21 13.62
N GLU A 60 -20.57 -0.93 13.48
CA GLU A 60 -21.50 0.13 13.08
C GLU A 60 -21.39 0.46 11.60
N THR A 61 -22.52 0.78 10.96
CA THR A 61 -22.52 1.30 9.59
C THR A 61 -22.09 2.77 9.61
N PRO A 62 -21.23 3.24 8.69
CA PRO A 62 -20.81 4.64 8.65
C PRO A 62 -22.02 5.56 8.63
N SER A 63 -22.03 6.53 9.52
CA SER A 63 -23.13 7.48 9.62
C SER A 63 -23.09 8.45 8.44
N THR A 64 -24.27 8.86 7.97
CA THR A 64 -24.39 9.89 6.94
C THR A 64 -24.97 11.15 7.55
N MET A 65 -24.41 12.30 7.19
CA MET A 65 -24.89 13.60 7.62
C MET A 65 -25.24 14.49 6.43
N ALA A 66 -26.35 15.20 6.56
CA ALA A 66 -26.79 16.18 5.58
C ALA A 66 -26.12 17.52 5.89
N ASN A 67 -25.48 18.08 4.87
CA ASN A 67 -24.79 19.36 4.95
C ASN A 67 -25.42 20.31 3.93
N TYR A 68 -25.62 21.56 4.32
CA TYR A 68 -26.08 22.60 3.40
C TYR A 68 -24.96 23.57 3.12
N VAL A 69 -24.77 23.81 1.83
CA VAL A 69 -23.75 24.70 1.29
C VAL A 69 -24.44 25.88 0.63
N PHE A 70 -23.95 27.08 0.88
CA PHE A 70 -24.54 28.34 0.43
C PHE A 70 -23.61 29.09 -0.53
N ASP A 71 -24.22 29.79 -1.48
CA ASP A 71 -23.59 30.74 -2.41
C ASP A 71 -22.28 30.24 -3.04
N ASP A 72 -21.12 30.79 -2.64
CA ASP A 72 -19.82 30.55 -3.29
C ASP A 72 -19.30 29.11 -3.17
N HIS A 73 -19.74 28.38 -2.15
CA HIS A 73 -19.31 26.99 -1.94
C HIS A 73 -20.16 25.98 -2.71
N VAL A 74 -21.22 26.43 -3.41
CA VAL A 74 -22.06 25.56 -4.24
C VAL A 74 -21.23 25.01 -5.40
N ASP A 75 -21.36 23.71 -5.65
CA ASP A 75 -20.60 22.93 -6.63
C ASP A 75 -19.08 22.85 -6.37
N ALA A 76 -18.63 23.30 -5.19
CA ALA A 76 -17.23 23.14 -4.79
C ALA A 76 -16.86 21.67 -4.56
N ILE A 77 -17.81 20.84 -4.11
CA ILE A 77 -17.60 19.42 -3.76
C ILE A 77 -18.20 18.53 -4.84
N LYS A 78 -17.41 17.59 -5.38
CA LYS A 78 -17.92 16.57 -6.31
C LYS A 78 -18.18 15.25 -5.60
N PRO A 79 -19.14 14.43 -6.08
CA PRO A 79 -19.35 13.09 -5.53
C PRO A 79 -18.08 12.24 -5.62
N GLY A 80 -17.66 11.67 -4.49
CA GLY A 80 -16.45 10.86 -4.38
C GLY A 80 -15.23 11.60 -3.81
N ASP A 81 -15.28 12.93 -3.67
CA ASP A 81 -14.22 13.69 -3.03
C ASP A 81 -14.25 13.47 -1.50
N ARG A 82 -13.06 13.37 -0.89
CA ARG A 82 -12.92 13.44 0.57
C ARG A 82 -12.76 14.90 0.94
N VAL A 83 -13.63 15.38 1.82
CA VAL A 83 -13.63 16.79 2.23
C VAL A 83 -13.79 16.89 3.74
N LYS A 84 -13.01 17.78 4.35
CA LYS A 84 -13.22 18.22 5.72
C LYS A 84 -14.15 19.42 5.68
N VAL A 85 -15.26 19.30 6.37
CA VAL A 85 -16.29 20.34 6.41
C VAL A 85 -16.32 20.94 7.80
N THR A 86 -16.17 22.26 7.86
CA THR A 86 -16.34 23.03 9.08
C THR A 86 -17.60 23.87 8.95
N GLY A 87 -18.42 23.85 10.00
CA GLY A 87 -19.74 24.44 9.93
C GLY A 87 -20.46 24.44 11.27
N ILE A 88 -21.65 25.04 11.27
CA ILE A 88 -22.50 25.14 12.45
C ILE A 88 -23.49 23.99 12.44
N PHE A 89 -23.46 23.18 13.49
CA PHE A 89 -24.45 22.13 13.70
C PHE A 89 -25.82 22.74 14.05
N ARG A 90 -26.83 22.52 13.20
CA ARG A 90 -28.18 23.06 13.36
C ARG A 90 -29.20 21.93 13.45
N ALA A 91 -30.26 22.18 14.23
CA ALA A 91 -31.39 21.28 14.38
C ALA A 91 -32.68 21.99 13.93
N LEU A 92 -33.41 21.40 12.98
CA LEU A 92 -34.71 21.89 12.53
C LEU A 92 -35.85 20.96 12.98
N PRO A 93 -36.94 21.51 13.54
CA PRO A 93 -38.10 20.71 13.92
C PRO A 93 -38.84 20.23 12.67
N VAL A 94 -39.18 18.94 12.63
CA VAL A 94 -39.93 18.34 11.51
C VAL A 94 -41.42 18.33 11.85
N ARG A 95 -42.26 18.80 10.92
CA ARG A 95 -43.73 18.72 11.07
C ARG A 95 -44.20 17.27 10.94
N ILE A 96 -45.15 16.85 11.78
CA ILE A 96 -45.72 15.48 11.73
C ILE A 96 -46.48 15.25 10.42
N ALA A 97 -47.22 16.26 9.98
CA ALA A 97 -47.94 16.27 8.72
C ALA A 97 -47.85 17.68 8.13
N SER A 98 -47.66 17.78 6.81
CA SER A 98 -47.49 19.07 6.13
C SER A 98 -48.63 20.07 6.38
N LYS A 99 -49.86 19.57 6.55
CA LYS A 99 -51.07 20.39 6.78
C LYS A 99 -51.29 20.84 8.24
N GLN A 100 -50.67 20.17 9.21
CA GLN A 100 -50.87 20.46 10.63
C GLN A 100 -49.65 21.19 11.20
N ARG A 101 -49.88 22.14 12.12
CA ARG A 101 -48.80 22.90 12.77
C ARG A 101 -48.05 22.08 13.83
N ASN A 102 -48.49 20.86 14.12
CA ASN A 102 -47.88 20.00 15.13
C ASN A 102 -46.47 19.54 14.71
N LEU A 103 -45.50 19.79 15.58
CA LEU A 103 -44.09 19.45 15.39
C LEU A 103 -43.77 18.11 16.06
N ARG A 104 -42.85 17.34 15.47
CA ARG A 104 -42.25 16.17 16.11
C ARG A 104 -41.27 16.63 17.20
N SER A 105 -41.16 15.83 18.26
CA SER A 105 -40.17 16.07 19.31
C SER A 105 -38.74 15.76 18.87
N ILE A 106 -38.58 14.96 17.82
CA ILE A 106 -37.27 14.63 17.23
C ILE A 106 -36.96 15.66 16.16
N PHE A 107 -35.85 16.38 16.34
CA PHE A 107 -35.36 17.37 15.40
C PHE A 107 -34.49 16.69 14.34
N LYS A 108 -34.59 17.13 13.09
CA LYS A 108 -33.65 16.73 12.03
C LYS A 108 -32.41 17.61 12.13
N THR A 109 -31.26 16.99 12.28
CA THR A 109 -29.97 17.67 12.35
C THR A 109 -29.33 17.79 10.98
N TYR A 110 -28.55 18.85 10.77
CA TYR A 110 -27.72 19.07 9.60
C TYR A 110 -26.58 20.03 9.96
N VAL A 111 -25.54 20.05 9.14
CA VAL A 111 -24.46 21.03 9.28
C VAL A 111 -24.65 22.13 8.24
N ASP A 112 -24.57 23.37 8.70
CA ASP A 112 -24.51 24.56 7.87
C ASP A 112 -23.04 24.87 7.56
N VAL A 113 -22.64 24.65 6.32
CA VAL A 113 -21.23 24.64 5.91
C VAL A 113 -20.70 26.07 5.77
N ILE A 114 -19.65 26.38 6.51
CA ILE A 114 -18.96 27.67 6.44
C ILE A 114 -17.71 27.54 5.57
N HIS A 115 -16.97 26.45 5.74
CA HIS A 115 -15.73 26.24 5.01
C HIS A 115 -15.57 24.77 4.65
N VAL A 116 -15.13 24.55 3.41
CA VAL A 116 -14.87 23.24 2.83
C VAL A 116 -13.38 23.18 2.50
N GLU A 117 -12.70 22.26 3.14
CA GLU A 117 -11.32 21.90 2.83
C GLU A 117 -11.34 20.57 2.07
N LYS A 118 -10.77 20.55 0.86
CA LYS A 118 -10.63 19.32 0.10
C LYS A 118 -9.44 18.56 0.65
N ASP A 119 -9.69 17.34 1.14
CA ASP A 119 -8.67 16.50 1.72
C ASP A 119 -7.91 15.84 0.55
N ASP A 120 -6.85 16.51 0.11
CA ASP A 120 -5.98 15.92 -0.88
C ASP A 120 -5.35 14.65 -0.29
N PRO A 121 -5.17 13.59 -1.09
CA PRO A 121 -4.67 12.29 -0.61
C PRO A 121 -3.27 12.34 0.04
N ASN A 122 -2.56 13.46 -0.08
CA ASN A 122 -1.29 13.71 0.57
C ASN A 122 -1.42 14.24 2.01
N ASP A 123 -2.59 14.76 2.42
CA ASP A 123 -2.74 15.54 3.66
C ASP A 123 -2.94 14.69 4.94
N SER A 124 -2.85 13.36 4.82
CA SER A 124 -2.95 12.44 5.97
C SER A 124 -1.80 12.55 6.99
N ALA A 125 -0.79 13.38 6.72
CA ALA A 125 0.28 13.74 7.63
C ALA A 125 -0.14 14.77 8.69
N SER A 126 -1.01 15.73 8.35
CA SER A 126 -1.44 16.80 9.29
C SER A 126 -2.27 16.26 10.46
N PHE A 127 -2.97 15.13 10.26
CA PHE A 127 -3.75 14.46 11.31
C PHE A 127 -2.86 13.85 12.42
N LEU A 128 -1.65 13.38 12.07
CA LEU A 128 -0.70 12.82 13.04
C LEU A 128 -0.03 13.89 13.91
N GLN A 129 0.16 15.11 13.37
CA GLN A 129 0.69 16.26 14.11
C GLN A 129 -0.13 16.53 15.39
N SER A 130 -1.46 16.37 15.30
CA SER A 130 -2.39 16.63 16.41
C SER A 130 -2.33 15.58 17.53
N LYS A 131 -1.96 14.33 17.21
CA LYS A 131 -1.83 13.24 18.19
C LYS A 131 -0.46 13.24 18.88
N ILE A 132 0.61 13.42 18.11
CA ILE A 132 1.99 13.42 18.63
C ILE A 132 2.22 14.65 19.53
N GLY A 133 1.67 15.82 19.16
CA GLY A 133 1.74 17.03 19.99
C GLY A 133 1.05 16.89 21.36
N ARG A 134 0.04 16.01 21.47
CA ARG A 134 -0.66 15.74 22.74
C ARG A 134 0.12 14.77 23.64
N GLU A 135 0.76 13.75 23.06
CA GLU A 135 1.54 12.76 23.82
C GLU A 135 2.87 13.31 24.32
N ALA A 136 3.54 14.20 23.57
CA ALA A 136 4.74 14.89 24.02
C ALA A 136 4.51 15.78 25.25
N THR A 137 3.33 16.39 25.37
CA THR A 137 2.96 17.21 26.54
C THR A 137 2.51 16.41 27.76
N ALA A 138 2.17 15.13 27.60
CA ALA A 138 1.65 14.30 28.70
C ALA A 138 2.76 13.63 29.54
N ASN A 139 3.99 13.53 29.01
CA ASN A 139 5.12 12.85 29.68
C ASN A 139 6.12 13.78 30.39
N VAL A 140 5.83 15.09 30.51
CA VAL A 140 6.60 16.00 31.37
C VAL A 140 5.78 16.30 32.62
N GLY A 141 5.95 15.45 33.63
CA GLY A 141 5.41 15.68 34.97
C GLY A 141 6.21 16.75 35.73
N LEU A 142 5.47 17.68 36.33
CA LEU A 142 5.78 18.54 37.49
C LEU A 142 7.12 19.32 37.49
N GLY A 143 7.02 20.65 37.32
CA GLY A 143 8.09 21.57 37.69
C GLY A 143 7.76 23.04 37.43
N ASP A 144 7.40 23.73 38.51
CA ASP A 144 7.41 25.17 38.77
C ASP A 144 6.41 26.15 38.13
N ALA A 145 5.83 26.91 39.06
CA ALA A 145 5.00 28.07 38.86
C ALA A 145 5.81 29.27 38.34
N ASN A 146 5.24 30.04 37.41
CA ASN A 146 5.41 31.48 37.45
C ASN A 146 4.23 32.19 36.75
N GLU A 147 3.52 32.99 37.53
CA GLU A 147 2.55 33.98 37.06
C GLU A 147 3.27 35.21 36.52
N GLY A 148 2.71 35.85 35.49
CA GLY A 148 2.93 37.26 35.22
C GLY A 148 3.46 37.60 33.82
N SER A 149 2.56 38.00 32.91
CA SER A 149 2.56 39.35 32.32
C SER A 149 1.50 39.47 31.22
N GLU A 150 0.59 40.43 31.41
CA GLU A 150 -0.37 40.92 30.43
C GLU A 150 0.27 41.83 29.36
N MET A 151 -0.52 42.06 28.30
CA MET A 151 -0.50 43.18 27.32
C MET A 151 0.45 43.09 26.12
N ALA A 152 -0.13 43.10 24.91
CA ALA A 152 -0.33 44.34 24.15
C ALA A 152 -1.11 44.10 22.84
N LEU A 153 -2.22 44.82 22.69
CA LEU A 153 -2.86 45.18 21.41
C LEU A 153 -2.07 46.35 20.80
N GLY A 154 -1.87 46.35 19.48
CA GLY A 154 -1.31 47.50 18.76
C GLY A 154 -1.34 47.32 17.24
N ASP A 155 -2.21 48.10 16.59
CA ASP A 155 -2.27 48.39 15.16
C ASP A 155 -0.92 48.92 14.61
N ASP A 156 -0.60 48.60 13.35
CA ASP A 156 -0.31 49.67 12.37
C ASP A 156 -0.51 49.18 10.91
N ALA A 157 -1.04 50.08 10.10
CA ALA A 157 -1.33 49.90 8.69
C ALA A 157 -0.21 50.49 7.82
N THR A 158 0.12 49.84 6.70
CA THR A 158 0.11 50.50 5.38
C THR A 158 0.29 49.47 4.25
N PRO A 159 -0.46 49.60 3.14
CA PRO A 159 -0.33 48.74 1.97
C PRO A 159 0.63 49.38 0.97
N ASN A 160 1.46 48.57 0.31
CA ASN A 160 1.93 48.96 -1.02
C ASN A 160 2.13 47.73 -1.89
N GLY A 161 1.34 47.68 -2.95
CA GLY A 161 1.35 46.58 -3.91
C GLY A 161 2.53 46.66 -4.87
N ASN A 162 2.96 45.49 -5.32
CA ASN A 162 3.26 45.31 -6.72
C ASN A 162 2.95 43.84 -7.07
N GLY A 163 1.87 43.66 -7.83
CA GLY A 163 1.42 42.38 -8.33
C GLY A 163 2.33 41.87 -9.45
N GLY A 164 2.74 40.62 -9.31
CA GLY A 164 3.13 39.75 -10.41
C GLY A 164 2.32 38.47 -10.24
N ASP A 165 1.23 38.38 -10.98
CA ASP A 165 0.42 37.17 -11.11
C ASP A 165 1.21 36.12 -11.88
N ASP A 166 1.71 35.11 -11.17
CA ASP A 166 2.03 33.79 -11.74
C ASP A 166 1.24 32.76 -10.93
N ASN A 167 -0.03 32.59 -11.34
CA ASN A 167 -0.90 31.53 -10.82
C ASN A 167 -0.44 30.19 -11.40
N GLY A 168 0.55 29.59 -10.74
CA GLY A 168 0.83 28.15 -10.79
C GLY A 168 0.08 27.45 -9.67
N ASP A 169 -0.86 26.60 -10.05
CA ASP A 169 -1.56 25.62 -9.21
C ASP A 169 -0.55 24.57 -8.70
N ASP A 170 0.31 24.97 -7.76
CA ASP A 170 1.21 24.07 -7.04
C ASP A 170 0.58 23.77 -5.68
N GLY A 171 -0.04 22.60 -5.59
CA GLY A 171 -0.75 22.10 -4.42
C GLY A 171 0.05 22.26 -3.13
N ALA A 172 -0.67 22.58 -2.05
CA ALA A 172 -0.12 22.80 -0.71
C ALA A 172 0.84 21.66 -0.32
N ALA A 173 2.14 21.95 -0.35
CA ALA A 173 3.14 21.03 0.14
C ALA A 173 2.95 20.89 1.66
N ILE A 174 2.83 19.65 2.13
CA ILE A 174 2.80 19.31 3.56
C ILE A 174 4.03 19.95 4.21
N THR A 175 3.81 20.94 5.09
CA THR A 175 4.86 21.51 5.93
C THR A 175 5.10 20.56 7.10
N TYR A 176 6.04 19.64 6.92
CA TYR A 176 6.61 18.87 8.03
C TYR A 176 7.41 19.78 8.94
N THR A 177 7.38 19.52 10.25
CA THR A 177 8.27 20.23 11.16
C THR A 177 9.73 19.86 10.86
N GLU A 178 10.65 20.82 11.02
CA GLU A 178 12.08 20.58 10.77
C GLU A 178 12.64 19.45 11.66
N GLU A 179 12.04 19.22 12.82
CA GLU A 179 12.39 18.14 13.76
C GLU A 179 12.01 16.75 13.22
N GLU A 180 10.80 16.61 12.66
CA GLU A 180 10.34 15.36 12.02
C GLU A 180 11.16 15.03 10.78
N GLU A 181 11.45 16.02 9.94
CA GLU A 181 12.31 15.81 8.78
C GLU A 181 13.72 15.36 9.17
N ARG A 182 14.27 15.89 10.26
CA ARG A 182 15.58 15.48 10.78
C ARG A 182 15.52 14.02 11.25
N ALA A 183 14.49 13.64 12.00
CA ALA A 183 14.30 12.26 12.46
C ALA A 183 14.17 11.27 11.28
N PHE A 184 13.41 11.62 10.23
CA PHE A 184 13.29 10.79 9.03
C PHE A 184 14.62 10.63 8.29
N LYS A 185 15.42 11.70 8.18
CA LYS A 185 16.75 11.65 7.57
C LYS A 185 17.72 10.81 8.39
N GLU A 186 17.66 10.88 9.71
CA GLU A 186 18.48 10.03 10.60
C GLU A 186 18.14 8.54 10.42
N ILE A 187 16.86 8.20 10.30
CA ILE A 187 16.42 6.84 10.02
C ILE A 187 16.94 6.39 8.64
N ALA A 188 16.82 7.24 7.61
CA ALA A 188 17.29 6.96 6.25
C ALA A 188 18.80 6.78 6.11
N GLN A 189 19.60 7.48 6.91
CA GLN A 189 21.07 7.36 6.89
C GLN A 189 21.58 6.05 7.48
N SER A 190 20.73 5.31 8.22
CA SER A 190 21.15 4.03 8.79
C SER A 190 21.31 2.95 7.70
N PRO A 191 22.48 2.30 7.58
CA PRO A 191 22.73 1.32 6.52
C PRO A 191 21.87 0.04 6.65
N ASP A 192 21.31 -0.20 7.84
CA ASP A 192 20.41 -1.32 8.14
C ASP A 192 18.92 -0.93 8.09
N ILE A 193 18.56 0.21 7.50
CA ILE A 193 17.17 0.68 7.41
C ILE A 193 16.24 -0.39 6.85
N TYR A 194 16.69 -1.12 5.83
CA TYR A 194 15.88 -2.13 5.19
C TYR A 194 15.49 -3.26 6.14
N ALA A 195 16.45 -3.81 6.91
CA ALA A 195 16.18 -4.83 7.90
C ALA A 195 15.36 -4.28 9.08
N ARG A 196 15.62 -3.03 9.49
CA ARG A 196 14.93 -2.37 10.59
C ARG A 196 13.44 -2.12 10.28
N LEU A 197 13.13 -1.65 9.08
CA LEU A 197 11.75 -1.46 8.61
C LEU A 197 11.01 -2.80 8.53
N VAL A 198 11.68 -3.85 8.03
CA VAL A 198 11.10 -5.20 7.91
C VAL A 198 10.73 -5.78 9.28
N LYS A 199 11.61 -5.64 10.27
CA LYS A 199 11.31 -6.06 11.65
C LYS A 199 10.19 -5.23 12.28
N SER A 200 10.12 -3.93 11.97
CA SER A 200 9.13 -3.00 12.51
C SER A 200 7.73 -3.19 11.91
N LEU A 201 7.59 -3.68 10.68
CA LEU A 201 6.29 -3.83 10.00
C LEU A 201 5.37 -4.86 10.65
N ALA A 202 5.88 -5.90 11.28
CA ALA A 202 5.04 -6.85 12.01
C ALA A 202 5.90 -7.58 13.05
N PRO A 203 6.02 -7.02 14.27
CA PRO A 203 6.84 -7.63 15.32
C PRO A 203 6.23 -8.94 15.83
N SER A 204 4.91 -9.12 15.71
CA SER A 204 4.22 -10.33 16.15
C SER A 204 4.42 -11.54 15.21
N ILE A 205 4.84 -11.31 13.97
CA ILE A 205 4.96 -12.36 12.94
C ILE A 205 6.45 -12.73 12.80
N TRP A 206 6.77 -14.01 12.94
CA TRP A 206 8.13 -14.54 12.80
C TRP A 206 8.39 -15.07 11.37
N GLU A 207 9.66 -15.21 10.98
CA GLU A 207 10.19 -15.86 9.76
C GLU A 207 9.84 -15.27 8.37
N LEU A 208 8.73 -14.55 8.21
CA LEU A 208 8.24 -14.09 6.91
C LEU A 208 8.93 -12.80 6.40
N ASP A 209 10.26 -12.71 6.49
CA ASP A 209 11.00 -11.48 6.20
C ASP A 209 10.95 -11.09 4.71
N ASP A 210 11.06 -12.04 3.77
CA ASP A 210 10.94 -11.75 2.34
C ASP A 210 9.53 -11.28 1.95
N VAL A 211 8.49 -11.80 2.61
CA VAL A 211 7.11 -11.36 2.40
C VAL A 211 6.92 -9.94 2.93
N LYS A 212 7.43 -9.65 4.14
CA LYS A 212 7.41 -8.31 4.73
C LYS A 212 8.17 -7.31 3.86
N ARG A 213 9.32 -7.69 3.28
CA ARG A 213 10.08 -6.88 2.31
C ARG A 213 9.25 -6.51 1.08
N GLY A 214 8.54 -7.48 0.50
CA GLY A 214 7.66 -7.24 -0.65
C GLY A 214 6.50 -6.29 -0.32
N ILE A 215 5.91 -6.44 0.87
CA ILE A 215 4.80 -5.59 1.34
C ILE A 215 5.28 -4.19 1.70
N LEU A 216 6.50 -4.06 2.22
CA LEU A 216 7.17 -2.77 2.34
C LEU A 216 7.26 -2.09 0.97
N CYS A 217 7.70 -2.80 -0.08
CA CYS A 217 7.78 -2.23 -1.43
C CYS A 217 6.40 -1.78 -1.94
N GLN A 218 5.34 -2.51 -1.58
CA GLN A 218 3.97 -2.14 -1.89
C GLN A 218 3.53 -0.85 -1.17
N LEU A 219 3.91 -0.66 0.09
CA LEU A 219 3.57 0.55 0.86
C LEU A 219 4.30 1.79 0.36
N PHE A 220 5.57 1.69 -0.03
CA PHE A 220 6.31 2.84 -0.58
C PHE A 220 5.92 3.17 -2.03
N SER A 221 5.50 2.16 -2.80
CA SER A 221 4.99 2.25 -4.18
C SER A 221 5.97 2.90 -5.18
N GLY A 222 5.79 2.66 -6.48
CA GLY A 222 6.64 3.24 -7.54
C GLY A 222 6.40 4.74 -7.74
N THR A 223 7.20 5.38 -8.59
CA THR A 223 7.00 6.78 -8.97
C THR A 223 5.93 6.89 -10.06
N ARG A 224 5.11 7.95 -9.98
CA ARG A 224 4.14 8.25 -11.03
C ARG A 224 4.85 8.96 -12.17
N LYS A 225 4.86 8.33 -13.35
CA LYS A 225 5.38 8.90 -14.59
C LYS A 225 4.24 9.16 -15.55
N SER A 226 4.12 10.39 -16.02
CA SER A 226 3.24 10.74 -17.14
C SER A 226 4.09 10.82 -18.39
N LEU A 227 3.74 10.05 -19.43
CA LEU A 227 4.36 10.28 -20.73
C LEU A 227 3.88 11.61 -21.31
N GLN A 228 4.70 12.23 -22.16
CA GLN A 228 4.33 13.43 -22.91
C GLN A 228 3.14 13.19 -23.86
N THR A 229 2.85 11.93 -24.19
CA THR A 229 1.69 11.48 -24.99
C THR A 229 0.38 11.40 -24.19
N GLY A 230 0.39 11.70 -22.89
CA GLY A 230 -0.79 11.68 -22.02
C GLY A 230 -1.15 10.31 -21.45
N GLU A 231 -0.43 9.25 -21.83
CA GLU A 231 -0.58 7.93 -21.22
C GLU A 231 0.04 7.93 -19.81
N ARG A 232 -0.75 7.46 -18.83
CA ARG A 232 -0.33 7.33 -17.44
C ARG A 232 0.14 5.91 -17.18
N LEU A 233 1.39 5.77 -16.75
CA LEU A 233 1.91 4.48 -16.34
C LEU A 233 1.51 4.19 -14.89
N ARG A 234 1.03 2.97 -14.67
CA ARG A 234 0.78 2.43 -13.34
C ARG A 234 2.09 2.40 -12.54
N SER A 235 2.07 2.96 -11.33
CA SER A 235 3.21 2.97 -10.40
C SER A 235 3.05 2.00 -9.22
N GLU A 236 1.83 1.54 -8.97
CA GLU A 236 1.49 0.71 -7.80
C GLU A 236 1.88 -0.75 -7.97
N VAL A 237 2.42 -1.33 -6.90
CA VAL A 237 2.82 -2.74 -6.83
C VAL A 237 1.66 -3.58 -6.29
N ASN A 238 1.31 -4.65 -7.01
CA ASN A 238 0.34 -5.64 -6.54
C ASN A 238 1.04 -6.87 -5.98
N VAL A 239 0.58 -7.33 -4.81
CA VAL A 239 1.16 -8.49 -4.13
C VAL A 239 0.07 -9.54 -3.89
N LEU A 240 0.38 -10.79 -4.22
CA LEU A 240 -0.46 -11.95 -3.96
C LEU A 240 0.25 -12.89 -2.97
N LEU A 241 -0.41 -13.19 -1.86
CA LEU A 241 0.03 -14.15 -0.86
C LEU A 241 -0.71 -15.46 -1.06
N CYS A 242 0.01 -16.53 -1.40
CA CYS A 242 -0.56 -17.84 -1.66
C CYS A 242 -0.06 -18.86 -0.64
N GLY A 243 -0.90 -19.81 -0.25
CA GLY A 243 -0.44 -21.05 0.41
C GLY A 243 -1.40 -21.57 1.46
N ASP A 244 -0.91 -22.42 2.35
CA ASP A 244 -1.74 -23.20 3.25
C ASP A 244 -2.46 -22.35 4.33
N PRO A 245 -3.66 -22.75 4.78
CA PRO A 245 -4.37 -22.11 5.88
C PRO A 245 -3.61 -22.30 7.19
N GLY A 246 -3.76 -21.36 8.13
CA GLY A 246 -3.04 -21.37 9.41
C GLY A 246 -1.67 -20.70 9.34
N THR A 247 -1.20 -20.36 8.14
CA THR A 247 -0.12 -19.38 7.96
C THR A 247 -0.68 -17.98 8.25
N SER A 248 0.07 -17.10 8.92
CA SER A 248 -0.38 -15.78 9.42
C SER A 248 -0.75 -14.73 8.34
N LYS A 249 -1.20 -15.14 7.14
CA LYS A 249 -1.56 -14.29 6.00
C LYS A 249 -2.63 -13.27 6.32
N SER A 250 -3.80 -13.71 6.81
CA SER A 250 -4.91 -12.81 7.13
C SER A 250 -4.54 -11.85 8.26
N GLN A 251 -3.74 -12.30 9.23
CA GLN A 251 -3.22 -11.44 10.30
C GLN A 251 -2.27 -10.37 9.75
N LEU A 252 -1.40 -10.74 8.81
CA LEU A 252 -0.50 -9.82 8.15
C LEU A 252 -1.29 -8.77 7.36
N MET A 253 -2.31 -9.18 6.61
CA MET A 253 -3.18 -8.24 5.87
C MET A 253 -3.95 -7.28 6.79
N SER A 254 -4.43 -7.77 7.94
CA SER A 254 -5.08 -6.93 8.96
C SER A 254 -4.09 -5.90 9.53
N TYR A 255 -2.82 -6.27 9.68
CA TYR A 255 -1.79 -5.32 10.11
C TYR A 255 -1.51 -4.25 9.05
N VAL A 256 -1.37 -4.65 7.78
CA VAL A 256 -1.16 -3.73 6.65
C VAL A 256 -2.33 -2.76 6.50
N HIS A 257 -3.57 -3.23 6.71
CA HIS A 257 -4.75 -2.37 6.74
C HIS A 257 -4.62 -1.25 7.79
N LYS A 258 -4.17 -1.58 9.01
CA LYS A 258 -4.01 -0.61 10.10
C LYS A 258 -2.86 0.37 9.84
N LEU A 259 -1.81 -0.08 9.15
CA LEU A 259 -0.66 0.75 8.82
C LEU A 259 -0.96 1.75 7.69
N SER A 260 -1.73 1.32 6.69
CA SER A 260 -2.08 2.16 5.55
C SER A 260 -3.14 3.21 5.93
N PRO A 261 -2.93 4.51 5.64
CA PRO A 261 -3.91 5.56 5.92
C PRO A 261 -5.19 5.43 5.09
N ARG A 262 -5.18 4.62 4.03
CA ARG A 262 -6.31 4.37 3.12
C ARG A 262 -6.44 2.87 2.87
N GLY A 263 -6.32 2.09 3.95
CA GLY A 263 -6.48 0.64 3.95
C GLY A 263 -7.96 0.26 3.98
N ILE A 264 -8.41 -0.60 3.06
CA ILE A 264 -9.75 -1.20 3.15
C ILE A 264 -9.61 -2.71 3.14
N TYR A 265 -10.26 -3.36 4.12
CA TYR A 265 -10.25 -4.81 4.26
C TYR A 265 -11.55 -5.39 3.74
N THR A 266 -11.44 -6.33 2.81
CA THR A 266 -12.56 -7.02 2.20
C THR A 266 -12.30 -8.52 2.13
N SER A 267 -13.37 -9.32 2.19
CA SER A 267 -13.32 -10.76 1.97
C SER A 267 -13.88 -11.09 0.59
N GLY A 268 -13.21 -11.94 -0.17
CA GLY A 268 -13.57 -12.33 -1.54
C GLY A 268 -14.95 -12.98 -1.65
N ARG A 269 -15.43 -13.67 -0.60
CA ARG A 269 -16.79 -14.22 -0.56
C ARG A 269 -17.86 -13.16 -0.28
N GLY A 270 -17.53 -12.16 0.53
CA GLY A 270 -18.42 -11.03 0.84
C GLY A 270 -18.40 -9.92 -0.22
N SER A 271 -17.41 -9.96 -1.11
CA SER A 271 -17.19 -8.93 -2.12
C SER A 271 -17.88 -9.30 -3.43
N SER A 272 -19.01 -8.63 -3.69
CA SER A 272 -19.63 -8.62 -5.02
C SER A 272 -18.94 -7.58 -5.92
N SER A 273 -19.11 -7.69 -7.24
CA SER A 273 -18.61 -6.67 -8.19
C SER A 273 -19.13 -5.28 -7.85
N VAL A 274 -20.36 -5.21 -7.36
CA VAL A 274 -21.06 -3.99 -6.90
C VAL A 274 -20.40 -3.42 -5.64
N GLY A 275 -20.01 -4.27 -4.69
CA GLY A 275 -19.31 -3.85 -3.47
C GLY A 275 -17.86 -3.41 -3.71
N LEU A 276 -17.19 -3.93 -4.74
CA LEU A 276 -15.83 -3.52 -5.11
C LEU A 276 -15.79 -2.23 -5.92
N THR A 277 -16.75 -2.04 -6.85
CA THR A 277 -16.71 -0.93 -7.83
C THR A 277 -17.45 0.31 -7.34
N ALA A 278 -18.69 0.49 -7.75
CA ALA A 278 -19.63 1.45 -7.23
C ALA A 278 -21.03 0.94 -7.57
N TYR A 279 -22.01 1.37 -6.79
CA TYR A 279 -23.39 0.98 -7.00
C TYR A 279 -24.28 2.20 -7.12
N VAL A 280 -25.32 2.06 -7.94
CA VAL A 280 -26.27 3.15 -8.17
C VAL A 280 -27.48 2.88 -7.30
N ALA A 281 -27.66 3.72 -6.28
CA ALA A 281 -28.82 3.71 -5.41
C ALA A 281 -29.79 4.81 -5.85
N ARG A 282 -31.09 4.61 -5.66
CA ARG A 282 -32.07 5.67 -5.84
C ARG A 282 -32.39 6.27 -4.48
N ASP A 283 -32.08 7.54 -4.31
CA ASP A 283 -32.40 8.23 -3.07
C ASP A 283 -33.94 8.35 -2.93
N PRO A 284 -34.54 7.89 -1.81
CA PRO A 284 -35.98 8.00 -1.59
C PRO A 284 -36.49 9.45 -1.52
N ASP A 285 -35.66 10.41 -1.11
CA ASP A 285 -36.07 11.81 -0.90
C ASP A 285 -36.11 12.58 -2.23
N THR A 286 -35.01 12.57 -2.98
CA THR A 286 -34.89 13.29 -4.27
C THR A 286 -35.43 12.50 -5.46
N ARG A 287 -35.55 11.17 -5.32
CA ARG A 287 -35.80 10.21 -6.42
C ARG A 287 -34.73 10.22 -7.51
N GLU A 288 -33.61 10.89 -7.27
CA GLU A 288 -32.46 10.92 -8.16
C GLU A 288 -31.61 9.66 -7.97
N LEU A 289 -30.83 9.34 -9.01
CA LEU A 289 -29.90 8.22 -8.97
C LEU A 289 -28.58 8.74 -8.40
N VAL A 290 -28.21 8.23 -7.24
CA VAL A 290 -26.98 8.56 -6.54
C VAL A 290 -26.00 7.41 -6.74
N LEU A 291 -24.73 7.75 -6.97
CA LEU A 291 -23.65 6.78 -7.07
C LEU A 291 -22.95 6.67 -5.72
N GLU A 292 -22.92 5.46 -5.17
CA GLU A 292 -22.21 5.12 -3.95
C GLU A 292 -20.92 4.37 -4.29
N SER A 293 -19.81 4.84 -3.75
CA SER A 293 -18.47 4.31 -4.01
C SER A 293 -18.27 2.94 -3.35
N GLY A 294 -17.70 1.99 -4.09
CA GLY A 294 -17.29 0.69 -3.57
C GLY A 294 -15.86 0.70 -3.02
N ALA A 295 -15.43 -0.45 -2.52
CA ALA A 295 -14.16 -0.60 -1.80
C ALA A 295 -12.92 -0.17 -2.60
N LEU A 296 -12.87 -0.42 -3.91
CA LEU A 296 -11.70 -0.05 -4.73
C LEU A 296 -11.62 1.47 -4.95
N VAL A 297 -12.76 2.14 -5.10
CA VAL A 297 -12.79 3.59 -5.29
C VAL A 297 -12.48 4.31 -3.97
N LEU A 298 -12.99 3.79 -2.86
CA LEU A 298 -12.71 4.33 -1.53
C LEU A 298 -11.23 4.20 -1.14
N SER A 299 -10.53 3.18 -1.65
CA SER A 299 -9.11 2.92 -1.38
C SER A 299 -8.15 3.62 -2.36
N ASP A 300 -8.60 4.58 -3.19
CA ASP A 300 -7.73 5.33 -4.13
C ASP A 300 -6.46 5.83 -3.42
N LEU A 301 -5.29 5.55 -4.00
CA LEU A 301 -3.93 5.80 -3.49
C LEU A 301 -3.51 5.05 -2.22
N GLY A 302 -4.35 4.16 -1.73
CA GLY A 302 -4.09 3.30 -0.59
C GLY A 302 -3.83 1.85 -0.96
N VAL A 303 -4.15 0.97 -0.01
CA VAL A 303 -4.01 -0.47 -0.17
C VAL A 303 -5.39 -1.12 0.01
N CYS A 304 -5.82 -1.90 -0.98
CA CYS A 304 -7.01 -2.72 -0.87
C CYS A 304 -6.60 -4.15 -0.49
N CYS A 305 -6.95 -4.56 0.72
CA CYS A 305 -6.71 -5.90 1.24
C CYS A 305 -7.91 -6.81 0.89
N ILE A 306 -7.67 -7.86 0.10
CA ILE A 306 -8.68 -8.85 -0.30
C ILE A 306 -8.28 -10.24 0.23
N ASP A 307 -8.96 -10.74 1.24
CA ASP A 307 -8.76 -12.11 1.72
C ASP A 307 -9.66 -13.11 0.96
N GLU A 308 -9.29 -14.40 0.94
CA GLU A 308 -10.01 -15.45 0.22
C GLU A 308 -10.28 -15.12 -1.26
N PHE A 309 -9.25 -14.64 -1.97
CA PHE A 309 -9.32 -14.24 -3.37
C PHE A 309 -9.79 -15.38 -4.30
N ASP A 310 -9.51 -16.62 -3.94
CA ASP A 310 -9.94 -17.82 -4.67
C ASP A 310 -11.47 -18.03 -4.66
N LYS A 311 -12.17 -17.55 -3.63
CA LYS A 311 -13.62 -17.70 -3.47
C LYS A 311 -14.44 -16.59 -4.13
N MET A 312 -13.79 -15.68 -4.83
CA MET A 312 -14.43 -14.55 -5.48
C MET A 312 -15.25 -14.97 -6.70
N SER A 313 -16.40 -14.32 -6.89
CA SER A 313 -17.23 -14.47 -8.10
C SER A 313 -16.52 -13.99 -9.37
N ASP A 314 -16.86 -14.57 -10.52
CA ASP A 314 -16.26 -14.23 -11.81
C ASP A 314 -16.54 -12.76 -12.21
N ASP A 315 -17.71 -12.22 -11.87
CA ASP A 315 -18.07 -10.82 -12.13
C ASP A 315 -17.19 -9.83 -11.34
N ALA A 316 -16.91 -10.14 -10.07
CA ALA A 316 -16.02 -9.34 -9.25
C ALA A 316 -14.57 -9.39 -9.76
N ARG A 317 -14.16 -10.55 -10.27
CA ARG A 317 -12.85 -10.75 -10.91
C ARG A 317 -12.70 -9.93 -12.20
N ASN A 318 -13.76 -9.79 -12.99
CA ASN A 318 -13.76 -8.92 -14.19
C ASN A 318 -13.58 -7.44 -13.84
N ALA A 319 -14.21 -6.97 -12.76
CA ALA A 319 -13.99 -5.60 -12.29
C ALA A 319 -12.53 -5.36 -11.86
N LEU A 320 -11.90 -6.35 -11.22
CA LEU A 320 -10.48 -6.27 -10.87
C LEU A 320 -9.56 -6.31 -12.10
N HIS A 321 -9.93 -7.01 -13.16
CA HIS A 321 -9.21 -6.95 -14.44
C HIS A 321 -9.22 -5.54 -15.05
N GLU A 322 -10.26 -4.76 -14.84
CA GLU A 322 -10.26 -3.38 -15.30
C GLU A 322 -9.41 -2.51 -14.37
N ALA A 323 -9.71 -2.54 -13.08
CA ALA A 323 -9.05 -1.73 -12.06
C ALA A 323 -7.53 -1.95 -12.00
N MET A 324 -7.06 -3.21 -12.08
CA MET A 324 -5.63 -3.50 -11.99
C MET A 324 -4.85 -3.11 -13.26
N GLU A 325 -5.48 -3.08 -14.45
CA GLU A 325 -4.78 -2.70 -15.70
C GLU A 325 -4.77 -1.19 -15.86
N GLN A 326 -5.97 -0.59 -15.78
CA GLN A 326 -6.20 0.79 -16.19
C GLN A 326 -6.20 1.76 -15.00
N GLN A 327 -6.23 1.24 -13.76
CA GLN A 327 -6.42 2.05 -12.54
C GLN A 327 -7.69 2.90 -12.58
N THR A 328 -8.67 2.46 -13.37
CA THR A 328 -9.98 3.08 -13.53
C THR A 328 -11.06 1.99 -13.54
N VAL A 329 -12.25 2.37 -13.12
CA VAL A 329 -13.45 1.53 -13.16
C VAL A 329 -14.50 2.27 -13.95
N SER A 330 -14.89 1.72 -15.10
CA SER A 330 -15.98 2.23 -15.91
C SER A 330 -17.31 1.64 -15.44
N LEU A 331 -18.30 2.52 -15.28
CA LEU A 331 -19.65 2.16 -14.90
C LEU A 331 -20.62 2.73 -15.92
N ALA A 332 -21.39 1.84 -16.53
CA ALA A 332 -22.51 2.16 -17.40
C ALA A 332 -23.77 1.51 -16.83
N LYS A 333 -24.40 2.14 -15.84
CA LYS A 333 -25.60 1.63 -15.15
C LYS A 333 -26.64 2.73 -14.98
N ALA A 334 -27.90 2.38 -15.14
CA ALA A 334 -29.05 3.27 -14.92
C ALA A 334 -28.97 4.64 -15.62
N GLY A 335 -28.34 4.69 -16.81
CA GLY A 335 -28.18 5.93 -17.59
C GLY A 335 -26.99 6.80 -17.18
N ILE A 336 -26.24 6.42 -16.15
CA ILE A 336 -24.98 7.07 -15.75
C ILE A 336 -23.83 6.31 -16.42
N ILE A 337 -23.10 7.02 -17.27
CA ILE A 337 -21.85 6.55 -17.87
C ILE A 337 -20.74 7.38 -17.23
N CYS A 338 -19.97 6.77 -16.34
CA CYS A 338 -18.87 7.43 -15.64
C CYS A 338 -17.66 6.50 -15.53
N THR A 339 -16.48 7.11 -15.48
CA THR A 339 -15.22 6.43 -15.20
C THR A 339 -14.70 6.95 -13.87
N LEU A 340 -14.63 6.08 -12.87
CA LEU A 340 -14.10 6.39 -11.55
C LEU A 340 -12.63 5.99 -11.51
N ASN A 341 -11.80 6.78 -10.85
CA ASN A 341 -10.41 6.44 -10.62
C ASN A 341 -10.32 5.44 -9.46
N ALA A 342 -9.52 4.39 -9.64
CA ALA A 342 -9.28 3.36 -8.64
C ALA A 342 -7.78 3.01 -8.68
N ARG A 343 -6.94 4.00 -8.37
CA ARG A 343 -5.48 3.86 -8.34
C ARG A 343 -5.08 3.21 -7.01
N THR A 344 -5.33 1.92 -6.90
CA THR A 344 -5.13 1.18 -5.65
C THR A 344 -4.13 0.04 -5.81
N SER A 345 -3.26 -0.08 -4.81
CA SER A 345 -2.42 -1.26 -4.65
C SER A 345 -3.26 -2.41 -4.09
N VAL A 346 -3.33 -3.53 -4.80
CA VAL A 346 -4.08 -4.71 -4.33
C VAL A 346 -3.15 -5.63 -3.57
N LEU A 347 -3.49 -5.93 -2.32
CA LEU A 347 -2.89 -6.99 -1.51
C LEU A 347 -3.93 -8.12 -1.39
N ALA A 348 -3.65 -9.26 -2.02
CA ALA A 348 -4.57 -10.38 -2.04
C ALA A 348 -4.01 -11.58 -1.28
N SER A 349 -4.87 -12.32 -0.58
CA SER A 349 -4.57 -13.63 0.00
C SER A 349 -5.40 -14.70 -0.71
N ALA A 350 -4.74 -15.78 -1.14
CA ALA A 350 -5.37 -16.90 -1.82
C ALA A 350 -4.94 -18.23 -1.19
N ASN A 351 -5.91 -19.11 -0.99
CA ASN A 351 -5.64 -20.47 -0.54
C ASN A 351 -5.60 -21.42 -1.76
N PRO A 352 -4.77 -22.46 -1.74
CA PRO A 352 -4.81 -23.50 -2.76
C PRO A 352 -6.15 -24.24 -2.69
N ALA A 353 -6.67 -24.68 -3.84
CA ALA A 353 -8.02 -25.22 -3.93
C ALA A 353 -8.27 -26.48 -3.08
N GLY A 354 -7.21 -27.23 -2.75
CA GLY A 354 -7.25 -28.42 -1.90
C GLY A 354 -6.97 -28.14 -0.42
N SER A 355 -6.94 -26.88 0.01
CA SER A 355 -6.49 -26.40 1.32
C SER A 355 -5.01 -26.71 1.66
N ARG A 356 -4.38 -27.70 1.05
CA ARG A 356 -2.93 -27.90 1.09
C ARG A 356 -2.34 -27.79 -0.30
N TYR A 357 -1.19 -27.17 -0.39
CA TYR A 357 -0.42 -27.09 -1.61
C TYR A 357 0.12 -28.47 -1.99
N ASN A 358 -0.24 -28.96 -3.17
CA ASN A 358 0.29 -30.22 -3.69
C ASN A 358 1.55 -29.94 -4.52
N PRO A 359 2.75 -30.38 -4.08
CA PRO A 359 4.00 -30.14 -4.81
C PRO A 359 4.08 -30.89 -6.15
N ALA A 360 3.23 -31.91 -6.37
CA ALA A 360 3.18 -32.64 -7.64
C ALA A 360 2.34 -31.94 -8.72
N GLN A 361 1.55 -30.92 -8.37
CA GLN A 361 0.77 -30.15 -9.33
C GLN A 361 1.40 -28.78 -9.60
N SER A 362 1.14 -28.24 -10.80
CA SER A 362 1.64 -26.91 -11.15
C SER A 362 0.97 -25.83 -10.30
N VAL A 363 1.69 -24.74 -10.03
CA VAL A 363 1.22 -23.58 -9.25
C VAL A 363 -0.10 -23.03 -9.81
N VAL A 364 -0.20 -22.94 -11.14
CA VAL A 364 -1.38 -22.42 -11.86
C VAL A 364 -2.61 -23.31 -11.64
N GLU A 365 -2.42 -24.64 -11.63
CA GLU A 365 -3.51 -25.59 -11.38
C GLU A 365 -3.91 -25.63 -9.90
N ASN A 366 -2.94 -25.52 -8.99
CA ASN A 366 -3.18 -25.46 -7.55
C ASN A 366 -4.03 -24.23 -7.15
N LEU A 367 -3.80 -23.08 -7.79
CA LEU A 367 -4.49 -21.82 -7.47
C LEU A 367 -5.83 -21.64 -8.21
N LYS A 368 -6.09 -22.37 -9.30
CA LYS A 368 -7.29 -22.21 -10.15
C LYS A 368 -7.56 -20.77 -10.62
N LEU A 369 -6.51 -19.95 -10.74
CA LEU A 369 -6.62 -18.58 -11.26
C LEU A 369 -6.21 -18.53 -12.73
N PRO A 370 -6.89 -17.75 -13.58
CA PRO A 370 -6.47 -17.55 -14.96
C PRO A 370 -5.11 -16.84 -15.02
N SER A 371 -4.27 -17.24 -15.96
CA SER A 371 -2.92 -16.69 -16.16
C SER A 371 -2.91 -15.19 -16.48
N THR A 372 -4.01 -14.66 -17.02
CA THR A 372 -4.20 -13.22 -17.31
C THR A 372 -4.23 -12.37 -16.03
N LEU A 373 -4.69 -12.91 -14.89
CA LEU A 373 -4.61 -12.26 -13.58
C LEU A 373 -3.24 -12.40 -12.94
N LEU A 374 -2.67 -13.60 -12.99
CA LEU A 374 -1.37 -13.86 -12.37
C LEU A 374 -0.29 -12.93 -12.94
N SER A 375 -0.36 -12.62 -14.24
CA SER A 375 0.54 -11.67 -14.93
C SER A 375 0.35 -10.19 -14.51
N ARG A 376 -0.68 -9.86 -13.70
CA ARG A 376 -0.95 -8.50 -13.19
C ARG A 376 -0.54 -8.30 -11.73
N PHE A 377 -0.19 -9.40 -11.06
CA PHE A 377 0.49 -9.35 -9.78
C PHE A 377 1.98 -9.25 -10.05
N ASP A 378 2.63 -8.26 -9.44
CA ASP A 378 4.06 -8.04 -9.58
C ASP A 378 4.84 -9.05 -8.74
N LEU A 379 4.34 -9.36 -7.52
CA LEU A 379 4.92 -10.34 -6.61
C LEU A 379 3.90 -11.39 -6.20
N ILE A 380 4.28 -12.66 -6.34
CA ILE A 380 3.48 -13.81 -5.90
C ILE A 380 4.31 -14.59 -4.88
N PHE A 381 3.94 -14.51 -3.61
CA PHE A 381 4.63 -15.24 -2.54
C PHE A 381 3.93 -16.57 -2.26
N LEU A 382 4.70 -17.67 -2.26
CA LEU A 382 4.21 -19.00 -1.90
C LEU A 382 4.67 -19.35 -0.48
N ILE A 383 3.77 -19.16 0.48
CA ILE A 383 4.00 -19.47 1.88
C ILE A 383 3.54 -20.91 2.11
N LEU A 384 4.51 -21.83 2.10
CA LEU A 384 4.29 -23.24 2.37
C LEU A 384 4.55 -23.53 3.85
N ASP A 385 3.63 -24.23 4.50
CA ASP A 385 3.82 -24.69 5.86
C ASP A 385 4.69 -25.96 5.84
N LYS A 386 5.97 -25.81 6.22
CA LYS A 386 6.92 -26.92 6.34
C LYS A 386 7.14 -27.21 7.83
N PRO A 387 6.82 -28.43 8.31
CA PRO A 387 7.07 -28.79 9.70
C PRO A 387 8.57 -28.89 9.94
N ASP A 388 9.15 -27.90 10.62
CA ASP A 388 10.54 -27.91 11.08
C ASP A 388 10.60 -27.73 12.61
N LEU A 389 11.21 -28.70 13.29
CA LEU A 389 11.29 -28.71 14.75
C LEU A 389 12.06 -27.51 15.32
N ALA A 390 13.04 -26.97 14.57
CA ALA A 390 13.83 -25.83 15.03
C ALA A 390 13.03 -24.52 14.92
N ALA A 391 12.46 -24.25 13.73
CA ALA A 391 11.58 -23.12 13.47
C ALA A 391 10.36 -23.11 14.39
N ASP A 392 9.65 -24.24 14.49
CA ASP A 392 8.44 -24.38 15.33
C ASP A 392 8.74 -24.09 16.80
N ARG A 393 9.91 -24.50 17.29
CA ARG A 393 10.33 -24.23 18.67
C ARG A 393 10.62 -22.75 18.91
N GLN A 394 11.18 -22.05 17.92
CA GLN A 394 11.40 -20.60 18.00
C GLN A 394 10.09 -19.83 17.92
N LEU A 395 9.21 -20.19 16.98
CA LEU A 395 7.87 -19.63 16.83
C LEU A 395 7.04 -19.84 18.10
N ALA A 396 7.05 -21.04 18.69
CA ALA A 396 6.34 -21.32 19.94
C ALA A 396 6.87 -20.48 21.10
N ARG A 397 8.20 -20.33 21.23
CA ARG A 397 8.81 -19.44 22.24
C ARG A 397 8.39 -17.99 22.04
N HIS A 398 8.40 -17.52 20.79
CA HIS A 398 7.99 -16.16 20.44
C HIS A 398 6.50 -15.93 20.77
N LEU A 399 5.60 -16.83 20.37
CA LEU A 399 4.18 -16.72 20.68
C LEU A 399 3.91 -16.74 22.20
N VAL A 400 4.60 -17.59 22.96
CA VAL A 400 4.48 -17.59 24.42
C VAL A 400 5.00 -16.30 25.03
N SER A 401 6.11 -15.75 24.51
CA SER A 401 6.64 -14.46 24.99
C SER A 401 5.68 -13.30 24.76
N LEU A 402 4.91 -13.32 23.65
CA LEU A 402 3.87 -12.32 23.39
C LEU A 402 2.68 -12.44 24.35
N HIS A 403 2.36 -13.65 24.84
CA HIS A 403 1.23 -13.89 25.73
C HIS A 403 1.55 -13.69 27.21
N ASN A 404 2.83 -13.75 27.60
CA ASN A 404 3.30 -13.46 28.96
C ASN A 404 4.07 -12.13 29.00
N PRO A 405 3.36 -10.97 28.96
CA PRO A 405 4.01 -9.66 29.09
C PRO A 405 4.50 -9.36 30.53
N ALA A 406 4.44 -10.32 31.45
CA ALA A 406 4.65 -10.11 32.88
C ALA A 406 5.81 -10.94 33.42
N GLU A 407 7.04 -10.45 33.21
CA GLU A 407 8.19 -10.59 34.12
C GLU A 407 9.34 -9.61 33.77
N GLU A 408 9.04 -8.46 33.15
CA GLU A 408 9.99 -7.33 33.00
C GLU A 408 9.82 -6.31 34.14
N GLY A 409 9.66 -6.81 35.36
CA GLY A 409 9.73 -6.04 36.60
C GLY A 409 10.82 -6.64 37.48
N GLU A 410 11.89 -5.86 37.69
CA GLU A 410 12.95 -6.09 38.70
C GLU A 410 13.93 -7.25 38.45
N GLY A 411 14.93 -7.04 37.60
CA GLY A 411 16.14 -7.88 37.61
C GLY A 411 16.98 -7.79 36.35
N GLY A 412 17.85 -6.77 36.25
CA GLY A 412 18.70 -6.57 35.09
C GLY A 412 19.57 -7.78 34.73
N ARG A 413 19.55 -8.16 33.44
CA ARG A 413 20.65 -8.86 32.73
C ARG A 413 20.48 -8.68 31.21
N GLN A 414 21.42 -7.95 30.62
CA GLN A 414 21.86 -7.95 29.22
C GLN A 414 20.99 -8.77 28.24
N GLY A 415 20.07 -8.08 27.55
CA GLY A 415 19.28 -8.63 26.44
C GLY A 415 18.57 -7.57 25.59
N ASP A 416 18.38 -6.37 26.13
CA ASP A 416 17.44 -5.39 25.57
C ASP A 416 18.00 -4.46 24.47
N ARG A 417 18.87 -4.97 23.59
CA ARG A 417 19.28 -4.23 22.38
C ARG A 417 18.26 -4.35 21.25
N SER A 418 17.46 -5.42 21.22
CA SER A 418 16.50 -5.68 20.15
C SER A 418 15.22 -4.84 20.23
N GLN A 419 14.79 -4.38 21.42
CA GLN A 419 13.64 -3.47 21.52
C GLN A 419 14.00 -2.03 21.10
N SER A 420 15.27 -1.62 21.26
CA SER A 420 15.74 -0.28 20.88
C SER A 420 15.77 -0.01 19.36
N GLU A 421 15.60 -1.04 18.53
CA GLU A 421 15.59 -0.94 17.07
C GLU A 421 14.17 -0.77 16.48
N ILE A 422 13.10 -0.94 17.27
CA ILE A 422 11.73 -0.94 16.76
C ILE A 422 11.25 0.51 16.55
N ILE A 423 10.84 0.83 15.32
CA ILE A 423 10.20 2.10 15.01
C ILE A 423 8.73 2.01 15.41
N SER A 424 8.19 3.03 16.07
CA SER A 424 6.76 3.06 16.40
C SER A 424 5.90 3.06 15.13
N LEU A 425 4.71 2.45 15.20
CA LEU A 425 3.80 2.33 14.06
C LEU A 425 3.44 3.71 13.46
N ASP A 426 3.24 4.71 14.33
CA ASP A 426 2.86 6.06 13.90
C ASP A 426 4.03 6.78 13.20
N MET A 427 5.25 6.62 13.70
CA MET A 427 6.45 7.14 13.04
C MET A 427 6.70 6.44 11.71
N LEU A 428 6.47 5.13 11.62
CA LEU A 428 6.57 4.38 10.37
C LEU A 428 5.55 4.87 9.34
N ARG A 429 4.30 5.11 9.76
CA ARG A 429 3.24 5.67 8.91
C ARG A 429 3.62 7.06 8.39
N ALA A 430 4.10 7.94 9.27
CA ALA A 430 4.55 9.28 8.88
C ALA A 430 5.74 9.23 7.92
N TYR A 431 6.70 8.32 8.14
CA TYR A 431 7.85 8.11 7.27
C TYR A 431 7.44 7.64 5.87
N ILE A 432 6.49 6.71 5.76
CA ILE A 432 5.97 6.24 4.46
C ILE A 432 5.34 7.42 3.68
N LEU A 433 4.51 8.23 4.35
CA LEU A 433 3.87 9.40 3.73
C LEU A 433 4.90 10.44 3.26
N TYR A 434 5.91 10.70 4.07
CA TYR A 434 7.00 11.60 3.74
C TYR A 434 7.78 11.10 2.51
N ALA A 435 8.13 9.82 2.46
CA ALA A 435 8.85 9.23 1.33
C ALA A 435 8.03 9.24 0.03
N GLN A 436 6.70 9.03 0.11
CA GLN A 436 5.82 9.03 -1.06
C GLN A 436 5.69 10.42 -1.70
N THR A 437 5.72 11.49 -0.91
CA THR A 437 5.47 12.86 -1.38
C THR A 437 6.74 13.54 -1.87
N LYS A 438 7.85 13.40 -1.14
CA LYS A 438 9.10 14.13 -1.40
C LYS A 438 10.03 13.41 -2.37
N CYS A 439 10.08 12.07 -2.35
CA CYS A 439 11.06 11.31 -3.13
C CYS A 439 10.48 10.78 -4.44
N LYS A 440 11.10 11.19 -5.55
CA LYS A 440 10.80 10.72 -6.91
C LYS A 440 12.09 10.20 -7.57
N PRO A 441 12.53 8.97 -7.28
CA PRO A 441 13.79 8.47 -7.80
C PRO A 441 13.82 8.38 -9.33
N ALA A 442 14.91 8.85 -9.91
CA ALA A 442 15.24 8.67 -11.32
C ALA A 442 16.10 7.41 -11.53
N ILE A 443 15.86 6.69 -12.61
CA ILE A 443 16.65 5.50 -12.95
C ILE A 443 17.96 5.95 -13.58
N THR A 444 19.09 5.43 -13.09
CA THR A 444 20.42 5.67 -13.67
C THR A 444 20.65 4.77 -14.90
N ASP A 445 21.53 5.19 -15.81
CA ASP A 445 21.83 4.42 -17.02
C ASP A 445 22.42 3.04 -16.69
N ASP A 446 23.29 2.96 -15.67
CA ASP A 446 23.87 1.69 -15.19
C ASP A 446 22.78 0.74 -14.66
N ALA A 447 21.81 1.27 -13.89
CA ALA A 447 20.67 0.49 -13.41
C ALA A 447 19.74 0.03 -14.55
N ALA A 448 19.58 0.86 -15.60
CA ALA A 448 18.79 0.51 -16.77
C ALA A 448 19.40 -0.68 -17.54
N GLU A 449 20.72 -0.71 -17.72
CA GLU A 449 21.41 -1.86 -18.34
C GLU A 449 21.26 -3.13 -17.49
N ALA A 450 21.40 -3.02 -16.16
CA ALA A 450 21.21 -4.14 -15.25
C ALA A 450 19.79 -4.73 -15.34
N LEU A 451 18.75 -3.88 -15.39
CA LEU A 451 17.36 -4.31 -15.55
C LEU A 451 17.12 -5.07 -16.87
N VAL A 452 17.71 -4.59 -17.97
CA VAL A 452 17.62 -5.26 -19.28
C VAL A 452 18.29 -6.63 -19.22
N ASN A 453 19.48 -6.72 -18.65
CA ASN A 453 20.20 -7.99 -18.50
C ASN A 453 19.39 -9.00 -17.67
N TYR A 454 18.85 -8.58 -16.52
CA TYR A 454 18.00 -9.43 -15.70
C TYR A 454 16.73 -9.91 -16.43
N TYR A 455 16.09 -9.04 -17.21
CA TYR A 455 14.93 -9.43 -18.00
C TYR A 455 15.27 -10.47 -19.08
N VAL A 456 16.38 -10.27 -19.80
CA VAL A 456 16.85 -11.23 -20.80
C VAL A 456 17.18 -12.58 -20.17
N ASP A 457 17.82 -12.58 -19.01
CA ASP A 457 18.16 -13.79 -18.28
C ASP A 457 16.91 -14.54 -17.79
N MET A 458 15.93 -13.83 -17.22
CA MET A 458 14.64 -14.42 -16.83
C MET A 458 13.90 -15.01 -18.04
N ARG A 459 14.00 -14.38 -19.22
CA ARG A 459 13.36 -14.87 -20.44
C ARG A 459 14.06 -16.10 -21.02
N ARG A 460 15.41 -16.15 -20.94
CA ARG A 460 16.20 -17.33 -21.32
C ARG A 460 15.85 -18.52 -20.46
N MET A 461 15.81 -18.34 -19.14
CA MET A 461 15.42 -19.38 -18.18
C MET A 461 14.01 -19.92 -18.46
N GLY A 462 13.05 -19.04 -18.78
CA GLY A 462 11.67 -19.43 -19.11
C GLY A 462 11.54 -20.20 -20.44
N THR A 463 12.44 -20.01 -21.40
CA THR A 463 12.38 -20.66 -22.73
C THR A 463 12.88 -22.11 -22.68
N SER A 464 13.81 -22.43 -21.79
CA SER A 464 14.38 -23.78 -21.64
C SER A 464 13.40 -24.81 -21.06
N ALA A 465 12.28 -24.37 -20.47
CA ALA A 465 11.25 -25.20 -19.84
C ALA A 465 10.01 -25.46 -20.73
N ALA A 466 10.18 -25.49 -22.05
CA ALA A 466 9.12 -25.49 -23.08
C ALA A 466 8.08 -26.64 -23.05
N GLY A 467 8.13 -27.55 -22.06
CA GLY A 467 7.21 -28.67 -21.91
C GLY A 467 6.15 -28.52 -20.81
N ASN A 468 6.41 -27.72 -19.76
CA ASN A 468 5.49 -27.54 -18.63
C ASN A 468 4.96 -26.11 -18.57
N LYS A 469 3.74 -25.95 -18.02
CA LYS A 469 3.03 -24.66 -17.81
C LYS A 469 3.75 -23.79 -16.75
N VAL A 470 5.01 -23.46 -16.99
CA VAL A 470 5.78 -22.49 -16.21
C VAL A 470 5.35 -21.10 -16.66
N ILE A 471 5.25 -20.17 -15.70
CA ILE A 471 4.89 -18.78 -15.95
C ILE A 471 5.93 -18.18 -16.90
N THR A 472 5.54 -17.89 -18.14
CA THR A 472 6.44 -17.29 -19.13
C THR A 472 6.69 -15.82 -18.78
N SER A 473 7.95 -15.38 -18.81
CA SER A 473 8.35 -14.02 -18.47
C SER A 473 7.75 -13.02 -19.47
N THR A 474 6.74 -12.27 -19.04
CA THR A 474 6.07 -11.23 -19.83
C THR A 474 6.81 -9.89 -19.72
N PRO A 475 6.67 -8.97 -20.69
CA PRO A 475 7.21 -7.62 -20.55
C PRO A 475 6.70 -6.88 -19.30
N ARG A 476 5.54 -7.27 -18.76
CA ARG A 476 5.01 -6.75 -17.49
C ARG A 476 5.96 -6.99 -16.31
N GLN A 477 6.70 -8.10 -16.31
CA GLN A 477 7.69 -8.39 -15.26
C GLN A 477 8.85 -7.38 -15.27
N LEU A 478 9.21 -6.82 -16.43
CA LEU A 478 10.19 -5.74 -16.49
C LEU A 478 9.61 -4.45 -15.87
N GLU A 479 8.34 -4.13 -16.13
CA GLU A 479 7.68 -3.01 -15.44
C GLU A 479 7.60 -3.23 -13.93
N SER A 480 7.31 -4.47 -13.49
CA SER A 480 7.31 -4.86 -12.07
C SER A 480 8.69 -4.62 -11.43
N LEU A 481 9.77 -5.03 -12.09
CA LEU A 481 11.14 -4.80 -11.62
C LEU A 481 11.45 -3.31 -11.48
N VAL A 482 11.05 -2.50 -12.47
CA VAL A 482 11.24 -1.04 -12.42
C VAL A 482 10.50 -0.44 -11.22
N ARG A 483 9.23 -0.81 -11.00
CA ARG A 483 8.43 -0.32 -9.87
C ARG A 483 9.05 -0.71 -8.52
N LEU A 484 9.55 -1.95 -8.40
CA LEU A 484 10.20 -2.44 -7.18
C LEU A 484 11.52 -1.73 -6.91
N ALA A 485 12.37 -1.54 -7.93
CA ALA A 485 13.63 -0.82 -7.80
C ALA A 485 13.40 0.64 -7.38
N GLU A 486 12.41 1.32 -7.96
CA GLU A 486 12.00 2.66 -7.54
C GLU A 486 11.48 2.68 -6.10
N ALA A 487 10.67 1.69 -5.70
CA ALA A 487 10.16 1.60 -4.34
C ALA A 487 11.28 1.38 -3.31
N LEU A 488 12.29 0.57 -3.63
CA LEU A 488 13.47 0.35 -2.78
C LEU A 488 14.31 1.62 -2.64
N ALA A 489 14.55 2.35 -3.72
CA ALA A 489 15.24 3.64 -3.66
C ALA A 489 14.47 4.66 -2.80
N LYS A 490 13.14 4.71 -2.92
CA LYS A 490 12.29 5.55 -2.06
C LYS A 490 12.38 5.20 -0.57
N MET A 491 12.52 3.93 -0.21
CA MET A 491 12.66 3.53 1.21
C MET A 491 13.91 4.15 1.87
N LYS A 492 14.98 4.33 1.09
CA LYS A 492 16.23 4.96 1.53
C LYS A 492 16.22 6.48 1.38
N LEU A 493 15.11 7.06 0.91
CA LEU A 493 15.00 8.47 0.48
C LEU A 493 16.03 8.87 -0.60
N ALA A 494 16.47 7.91 -1.43
CA ALA A 494 17.40 8.18 -2.52
C ALA A 494 16.71 8.84 -3.71
N GLU A 495 17.37 9.83 -4.32
CA GLU A 495 16.88 10.52 -5.53
C GLU A 495 17.19 9.78 -6.83
N THR A 496 18.08 8.77 -6.77
CA THR A 496 18.49 7.96 -7.92
C THR A 496 18.46 6.49 -7.57
N VAL A 497 18.05 5.65 -8.53
CA VAL A 497 18.08 4.19 -8.38
C VAL A 497 19.49 3.68 -8.68
N GLU A 498 20.06 2.93 -7.73
CA GLU A 498 21.37 2.29 -7.88
C GLU A 498 21.25 0.83 -8.34
N VAL A 499 22.35 0.28 -8.86
CA VAL A 499 22.41 -1.14 -9.29
C VAL A 499 22.10 -2.09 -8.13
N SER A 500 22.51 -1.76 -6.90
CA SER A 500 22.20 -2.59 -5.73
C SER A 500 20.70 -2.72 -5.44
N ASP A 501 19.91 -1.70 -5.77
CA ASP A 501 18.45 -1.75 -5.60
C ASP A 501 17.81 -2.65 -6.65
N VAL A 502 18.35 -2.66 -7.87
CA VAL A 502 17.94 -3.57 -8.94
C VAL A 502 18.27 -5.02 -8.57
N ASP A 503 19.45 -5.27 -8.00
CA ASP A 503 19.87 -6.61 -7.58
C ASP A 503 18.95 -7.16 -6.47
N GLU A 504 18.58 -6.35 -5.48
CA GLU A 504 17.65 -6.76 -4.42
C GLU A 504 16.21 -6.91 -4.95
N ALA A 505 15.76 -6.04 -5.85
CA ALA A 505 14.46 -6.22 -6.52
C ALA A 505 14.41 -7.53 -7.33
N ALA A 506 15.48 -7.82 -8.07
CA ALA A 506 15.63 -9.07 -8.81
C ALA A 506 15.71 -10.27 -7.86
N ARG A 507 16.36 -10.15 -6.70
CA ARG A 507 16.36 -11.17 -5.64
C ARG A 507 14.94 -11.44 -5.14
N LEU A 508 14.16 -10.39 -4.83
CA LEU A 508 12.77 -10.54 -4.36
C LEU A 508 11.88 -11.23 -5.40
N VAL A 509 11.96 -10.81 -6.66
CA VAL A 509 11.21 -11.45 -7.76
C VAL A 509 11.66 -12.90 -7.94
N LYS A 510 12.97 -13.17 -7.87
CA LYS A 510 13.50 -14.53 -7.92
C LYS A 510 13.02 -15.35 -6.74
N VAL A 511 13.01 -14.87 -5.50
CA VAL A 511 12.52 -15.62 -4.34
C VAL A 511 11.03 -15.92 -4.49
N ALA A 512 10.23 -14.94 -4.94
CA ALA A 512 8.81 -15.14 -5.24
C ALA A 512 8.59 -16.23 -6.30
N LEU A 513 9.41 -16.25 -7.36
CA LEU A 513 9.38 -17.26 -8.43
C LEU A 513 10.09 -18.59 -8.06
N GLN A 514 11.09 -18.59 -7.18
CA GLN A 514 11.90 -19.77 -6.82
C GLN A 514 11.30 -20.53 -5.63
N GLN A 515 10.49 -19.91 -4.78
CA GLN A 515 9.60 -20.69 -3.90
C GLN A 515 8.60 -21.53 -4.71
N SER A 516 8.41 -21.19 -5.99
CA SER A 516 7.67 -21.99 -6.96
C SER A 516 8.53 -23.06 -7.68
N ALA A 517 9.80 -23.26 -7.24
CA ALA A 517 10.83 -24.07 -7.89
C ALA A 517 10.38 -25.49 -8.21
N THR A 518 9.89 -25.61 -9.44
CA THR A 518 10.14 -26.73 -10.31
C THR A 518 11.56 -26.57 -10.86
N ASP A 519 12.35 -27.64 -10.85
CA ASP A 519 13.70 -27.61 -11.43
C ASP A 519 13.58 -27.26 -12.94
N PRO A 520 14.33 -26.27 -13.48
CA PRO A 520 14.20 -25.80 -14.88
C PRO A 520 14.36 -26.88 -15.96
N ARG A 521 14.83 -28.08 -15.59
CA ARG A 521 14.92 -29.24 -16.49
C ARG A 521 13.84 -30.30 -16.29
N THR A 522 13.34 -30.52 -15.07
CA THR A 522 12.42 -31.64 -14.77
C THR A 522 10.99 -31.20 -14.53
N GLY A 523 10.75 -29.91 -14.25
CA GLY A 523 9.40 -29.40 -14.06
C GLY A 523 8.67 -29.97 -12.83
N THR A 524 9.39 -30.70 -11.97
CA THR A 524 8.91 -31.28 -10.71
C THR A 524 9.69 -30.65 -9.55
N ILE A 525 9.05 -30.47 -8.41
CA ILE A 525 9.74 -30.10 -7.17
C ILE A 525 10.56 -31.31 -6.73
N ASP A 526 11.89 -31.17 -6.73
CA ASP A 526 12.81 -32.24 -6.33
C ASP A 526 12.70 -32.45 -4.81
N MET A 527 11.92 -33.45 -4.36
CA MET A 527 11.73 -33.75 -2.93
C MET A 527 13.05 -34.06 -2.21
N ASP A 528 14.06 -34.52 -2.96
CA ASP A 528 15.42 -34.75 -2.46
C ASP A 528 16.13 -33.44 -2.04
N LEU A 529 15.86 -32.32 -2.71
CA LEU A 529 16.39 -31.00 -2.33
C LEU A 529 15.90 -30.58 -0.94
N ILE A 530 14.63 -30.86 -0.64
CA ILE A 530 13.96 -30.43 0.59
C ILE A 530 14.30 -31.37 1.77
N GLN A 531 14.38 -32.68 1.54
CA GLN A 531 14.69 -33.64 2.60
C GLN A 531 16.18 -33.79 2.89
N THR A 532 17.05 -33.56 1.91
CA THR A 532 18.50 -33.78 2.09
C THR A 532 19.33 -32.51 2.01
N GLY A 533 18.72 -31.37 1.71
CA GLY A 533 19.42 -30.07 1.58
C GLY A 533 20.37 -29.97 0.39
N VAL A 534 20.50 -31.04 -0.42
CA VAL A 534 21.43 -31.12 -1.56
C VAL A 534 20.63 -31.55 -2.78
N SER A 535 20.61 -30.72 -3.83
CA SER A 535 19.85 -31.03 -5.05
C SER A 535 20.44 -32.23 -5.80
N SER A 536 19.63 -32.95 -6.57
CA SER A 536 20.12 -34.01 -7.46
C SER A 536 21.17 -33.47 -8.45
N SER A 537 20.97 -32.24 -8.92
CA SER A 537 21.90 -31.48 -9.77
C SER A 537 23.18 -31.07 -9.05
N LEU A 538 23.14 -30.71 -7.77
CA LEU A 538 24.31 -30.37 -6.95
C LEU A 538 25.07 -31.63 -6.54
N ARG A 539 24.39 -32.76 -6.32
CA ARG A 539 25.05 -34.07 -6.17
C ARG A 539 25.76 -34.48 -7.45
N GLN A 540 25.13 -34.31 -8.61
CA GLN A 540 25.76 -34.55 -9.92
C GLN A 540 26.91 -33.59 -10.18
N MET A 541 26.74 -32.31 -9.85
CA MET A 541 27.77 -31.29 -9.99
C MET A 541 28.95 -31.58 -9.06
N ARG A 542 28.71 -31.90 -7.78
CA ARG A 542 29.73 -32.35 -6.84
C ARG A 542 30.44 -33.59 -7.36
N HIS A 543 29.71 -34.58 -7.86
CA HIS A 543 30.31 -35.78 -8.44
C HIS A 543 31.14 -35.48 -9.70
N LYS A 544 30.75 -34.48 -10.49
CA LYS A 544 31.51 -34.02 -11.66
C LYS A 544 32.76 -33.26 -11.23
N LEU A 545 32.65 -32.38 -10.24
CA LEU A 545 33.77 -31.67 -9.62
C LEU A 545 34.77 -32.64 -8.99
N GLU A 546 34.30 -33.68 -8.30
CA GLU A 546 35.15 -34.77 -7.78
C GLU A 546 35.89 -35.51 -8.89
N GLN A 547 35.23 -35.77 -10.03
CA GLN A 547 35.87 -36.38 -11.20
C GLN A 547 36.92 -35.46 -11.82
N ASP A 548 36.61 -34.17 -11.98
CA ASP A 548 37.50 -33.18 -12.59
C ASP A 548 38.74 -32.92 -11.71
N VAL A 549 38.56 -32.81 -10.39
CA VAL A 549 39.66 -32.70 -9.40
C VAL A 549 40.54 -33.96 -9.46
N ARG A 550 39.95 -35.15 -9.58
CA ARG A 550 40.69 -36.41 -9.72
C ARG A 550 41.47 -36.48 -11.03
N GLU A 551 40.89 -35.99 -12.12
CA GLU A 551 41.57 -35.95 -13.42
C GLU A 551 42.76 -34.98 -13.40
N LEU A 552 42.60 -33.79 -12.78
CA LEU A 552 43.68 -32.81 -12.62
C LEU A 552 44.82 -33.32 -11.73
N LEU A 553 44.48 -33.96 -10.61
CA LEU A 553 45.49 -34.53 -9.70
C LEU A 553 46.22 -35.74 -10.32
N SER A 554 45.58 -36.49 -11.23
CA SER A 554 46.24 -37.61 -11.94
C SER A 554 47.14 -37.17 -13.10
N LYS A 555 46.84 -36.01 -13.73
CA LYS A 555 47.69 -35.42 -14.78
C LYS A 555 48.96 -34.74 -14.23
N ALA A 556 48.96 -34.36 -12.95
CA ALA A 556 50.12 -33.76 -12.31
C ALA A 556 51.17 -34.82 -11.96
N SER A 557 52.30 -34.80 -12.67
CA SER A 557 53.44 -35.70 -12.43
C SER A 557 54.07 -35.45 -11.06
N GLY A 558 53.62 -36.20 -10.05
CA GLY A 558 54.09 -36.10 -8.66
C GLY A 558 53.00 -36.20 -7.61
N GLY A 559 51.71 -36.21 -8.00
CA GLY A 559 50.59 -36.39 -7.07
C GLY A 559 50.47 -35.29 -6.00
N ARG A 560 51.07 -34.13 -6.23
CA ARG A 560 51.06 -32.97 -5.32
C ARG A 560 50.75 -31.71 -6.12
N LEU A 561 49.68 -31.01 -5.76
CA LEU A 561 49.36 -29.68 -6.29
C LEU A 561 49.20 -28.67 -5.15
N SER A 562 49.54 -27.42 -5.45
CA SER A 562 49.19 -26.29 -4.59
C SER A 562 47.72 -25.95 -4.73
N SER A 563 47.06 -25.59 -3.61
CA SER A 563 45.65 -25.21 -3.59
C SER A 563 45.33 -24.05 -4.55
N SER A 564 46.19 -23.03 -4.65
CA SER A 564 45.96 -21.88 -5.53
C SER A 564 46.05 -22.20 -7.02
N ALA A 565 46.96 -23.10 -7.41
CA ALA A 565 47.12 -23.54 -8.79
C ALA A 565 45.94 -24.43 -9.23
N LEU A 566 45.46 -25.31 -8.34
CA LEU A 566 44.30 -26.16 -8.61
C LEU A 566 43.03 -25.32 -8.79
N MET A 567 42.88 -24.26 -8.00
CA MET A 567 41.78 -23.30 -8.14
C MET A 567 41.83 -22.53 -9.45
N GLN A 568 43.02 -22.15 -9.93
CA GLN A 568 43.18 -21.43 -11.18
C GLN A 568 42.90 -22.35 -12.39
N ASP A 569 43.41 -23.57 -12.38
CA ASP A 569 43.17 -24.57 -13.43
C ASP A 569 41.69 -25.01 -13.50
N LEU A 570 41.03 -25.14 -12.33
CA LEU A 570 39.60 -25.41 -12.28
C LEU A 570 38.78 -24.23 -12.82
N LYS A 571 39.19 -22.99 -12.51
CA LYS A 571 38.51 -21.79 -13.01
C LYS A 571 38.66 -21.65 -14.53
N GLU A 572 39.81 -22.04 -15.08
CA GLU A 572 40.07 -21.99 -16.51
C GLU A 572 39.32 -23.10 -17.29
N LYS A 573 39.14 -24.29 -16.71
CA LYS A 573 38.32 -25.36 -17.31
C LYS A 573 36.82 -25.12 -17.22
N LEU A 574 36.35 -24.36 -16.23
CA LEU A 574 34.94 -24.13 -15.95
C LEU A 574 34.49 -22.73 -16.41
N GLU A 575 34.60 -22.46 -17.71
CA GLU A 575 34.28 -21.16 -18.33
C GLU A 575 32.81 -20.70 -18.20
N SER A 576 31.87 -21.52 -17.69
CA SER A 576 30.44 -21.19 -17.68
C SER A 576 29.69 -21.27 -16.34
N ALA A 577 30.36 -21.59 -15.23
CA ALA A 577 29.79 -21.48 -13.89
C ALA A 577 30.91 -21.58 -12.85
N ALA A 578 31.62 -20.49 -12.56
CA ALA A 578 32.63 -20.48 -11.51
C ALA A 578 31.96 -20.84 -10.16
N PRO A 579 32.36 -21.93 -9.47
CA PRO A 579 31.83 -22.23 -8.15
C PRO A 579 32.30 -21.17 -7.16
N SER A 580 31.51 -20.94 -6.10
CA SER A 580 31.98 -20.11 -5.00
C SER A 580 33.19 -20.79 -4.33
N VAL A 581 34.17 -19.99 -3.87
CA VAL A 581 35.38 -20.53 -3.22
C VAL A 581 35.02 -21.42 -2.03
N ASN A 582 33.92 -21.11 -1.35
CA ASN A 582 33.41 -21.86 -0.20
C ASN A 582 32.88 -23.25 -0.59
N GLU A 583 32.14 -23.37 -1.70
CA GLU A 583 31.66 -24.68 -2.19
C GLU A 583 32.81 -25.61 -2.61
N LEU A 584 33.84 -25.04 -3.24
CA LEU A 584 35.03 -25.78 -3.64
C LEU A 584 35.80 -26.30 -2.43
N TRP A 585 35.92 -25.47 -1.38
CA TRP A 585 36.55 -25.86 -0.13
C TRP A 585 35.76 -26.95 0.60
N GLU A 586 34.44 -26.85 0.61
CA GLU A 586 33.55 -27.83 1.23
C GLU A 586 33.65 -29.21 0.54
N VAL A 587 33.74 -29.23 -0.80
CA VAL A 587 33.95 -30.47 -1.57
C VAL A 587 35.33 -31.08 -1.29
N LEU A 588 36.40 -30.28 -1.25
CA LEU A 588 37.74 -30.77 -0.91
C LEU A 588 37.80 -31.33 0.51
N GLN A 589 37.09 -30.70 1.46
CA GLN A 589 37.00 -31.16 2.83
C GLN A 589 36.23 -32.48 2.95
N GLN A 590 35.11 -32.64 2.22
CA GLN A 590 34.41 -33.93 2.13
C GLN A 590 35.28 -35.05 1.51
N MET A 591 36.07 -34.73 0.48
CA MET A 591 37.00 -35.70 -0.11
C MET A 591 38.13 -36.10 0.87
N SER A 592 38.55 -35.17 1.74
CA SER A 592 39.50 -35.45 2.83
C SER A 592 38.87 -36.34 3.91
N ASP A 593 37.64 -36.02 4.35
CA ASP A 593 36.90 -36.81 5.33
C ASP A 593 36.59 -38.23 4.82
N GLY A 594 36.34 -38.36 3.51
CA GLY A 594 36.20 -39.65 2.82
C GLY A 594 37.51 -40.43 2.63
N GLY A 595 38.64 -39.90 3.11
CA GLY A 595 39.96 -40.54 3.05
C GLY A 595 40.57 -40.62 1.64
N ARG A 596 40.05 -39.84 0.68
CA ARG A 596 40.49 -39.87 -0.72
C ARG A 596 41.55 -38.81 -1.06
N LEU A 597 41.67 -37.77 -0.21
CA LEU A 597 42.66 -36.70 -0.31
C LEU A 597 43.36 -36.51 1.03
N ASN A 598 44.67 -36.30 0.99
CA ASN A 598 45.45 -35.84 2.14
C ASN A 598 45.79 -34.36 1.96
N ILE A 599 45.20 -33.52 2.80
CA ILE A 599 45.50 -32.09 2.87
C ILE A 599 46.61 -31.89 3.91
N ARG A 600 47.82 -31.50 3.46
CA ARG A 600 48.91 -31.10 4.36
C ARG A 600 49.27 -29.65 4.10
N GLY A 601 48.71 -28.74 4.90
CA GLY A 601 48.88 -27.30 4.73
C GLY A 601 48.34 -26.86 3.37
N ASP A 602 49.19 -26.21 2.57
CA ASP A 602 48.82 -25.64 1.26
C ASP A 602 48.95 -26.64 0.09
N GLN A 603 49.30 -27.90 0.39
CA GLN A 603 49.50 -28.96 -0.59
C GLN A 603 48.42 -30.04 -0.48
N LEU A 604 47.83 -30.37 -1.63
CA LEU A 604 46.85 -31.42 -1.83
C LEU A 604 47.53 -32.62 -2.48
N ALA A 605 47.40 -33.79 -1.87
CA ALA A 605 47.88 -35.05 -2.44
C ALA A 605 46.77 -36.11 -2.47
N LEU A 606 46.75 -36.91 -3.52
CA LEU A 606 45.92 -38.13 -3.55
C LEU A 606 46.45 -39.11 -2.48
N ALA A 607 45.53 -39.69 -1.71
CA ALA A 607 45.85 -40.65 -0.66
C ALA A 607 46.35 -41.99 -1.23
#